data_AF-A4YN31-F1
#
_entry.id   AF-A4YN31-F1
#
_cell.length_a   1.000
_cell.length_b   1.000
_cell.length_c   1.000
_cell.angle_alpha   90.00
_cell.angle_beta   90.00
_cell.angle_gamma   90.00
#
_symmetry.space_group_name_H-M   'P 1'
#
loop_
_entity.id
_entity.type
_entity.pdbx_description
1 polymer ?
#
loop_
_entity_poly.entity_id
_entity_poly.type
_entity_poly.pdbx_seq_one_letter_code
_entity_poly.pdbx_strand_id
1 'polypeptide(L)'
;MALGASSANAWTRSGGGMGPRGGTWSTSASGGCAGGSCSRSHGGTYTGPRGGVVTNSGQTSCAGGTCTHTGTTTGPYGGTVSRSSTYTR
;
A
#
# COMPACT_ATOMS: atom_id res chain seq x y z
N MET A 1 -24.26 -3.19 7.17
CA MET A 1 -23.39 -3.65 6.07
C MET A 1 -21.96 -3.70 6.59
N ALA A 2 -21.50 -4.88 7.00
CA ALA A 2 -20.15 -5.08 7.53
C ALA A 2 -19.18 -5.21 6.34
N LEU A 3 -18.37 -4.16 6.12
CA LEU A 3 -17.25 -4.22 5.17
C LEU A 3 -16.24 -5.22 5.76
N GLY A 4 -16.10 -6.36 5.08
CA GLY A 4 -15.39 -7.53 5.58
C GLY A 4 -13.97 -7.23 6.01
N ALA A 5 -13.72 -7.27 7.32
CA ALA A 5 -12.42 -7.71 7.80
C ALA A 5 -12.36 -9.20 7.50
N SER A 6 -11.75 -9.57 6.37
CA SER A 6 -11.41 -10.96 6.09
C SER A 6 -10.62 -11.45 7.30
N SER A 7 -11.16 -12.42 8.04
CA SER A 7 -10.40 -13.23 8.98
C SER A 7 -9.43 -14.07 8.16
N ALA A 8 -8.40 -13.43 7.63
CA ALA A 8 -7.38 -14.01 6.79
C ALA A 8 -6.09 -14.00 7.59
N ASN A 9 -5.71 -15.19 8.05
CA ASN A 9 -4.33 -15.57 8.29
C ASN A 9 -3.50 -15.02 7.11
N ALA A 10 -2.57 -14.11 7.40
CA ALA A 10 -1.61 -13.49 6.48
C ALA A 10 -1.82 -13.74 4.96
N TRP A 11 -2.28 -12.71 4.24
CA TRP A 11 -2.32 -12.71 2.78
C TRP A 11 -1.18 -11.86 2.22
N THR A 12 -0.76 -12.22 1.01
CA THR A 12 0.21 -11.46 0.22
C THR A 12 -0.29 -11.31 -1.21
N ARG A 13 -0.14 -10.12 -1.78
CA ARG A 13 -0.43 -9.82 -3.18
C ARG A 13 0.76 -9.08 -3.77
N SER A 14 1.35 -9.67 -4.78
CA SER A 14 2.42 -9.07 -5.57
C SER A 14 1.94 -8.94 -7.01
N GLY A 15 2.31 -7.83 -7.65
CA GLY A 15 2.00 -7.54 -9.02
C GLY A 15 3.14 -6.78 -9.67
N GLY A 16 3.29 -6.92 -10.98
CA GLY A 16 4.29 -6.15 -11.70
C GLY A 16 4.17 -6.39 -13.19
N GLY A 17 4.73 -5.47 -13.96
CA GLY A 17 4.70 -5.55 -15.41
C GLY A 17 5.41 -4.40 -16.08
N MET A 18 5.36 -4.41 -17.41
CA MET A 18 5.86 -3.32 -18.24
C MET A 18 4.69 -2.41 -18.61
N GLY A 19 4.78 -1.15 -18.21
CA GLY A 19 3.91 -0.08 -18.63
C GLY A 19 4.28 0.46 -20.02
N PRO A 20 3.49 1.40 -20.55
CA PRO A 20 3.72 2.00 -21.86
C PRO A 20 5.11 2.65 -21.94
N ARG A 21 5.74 2.53 -23.12
CA ARG A 21 7.10 3.03 -23.42
C ARG A 21 8.25 2.35 -22.66
N GLY A 22 8.03 1.16 -22.10
CA GLY A 22 9.08 0.37 -21.44
C GLY A 22 9.32 0.75 -19.98
N GLY A 23 8.44 1.55 -19.38
CA GLY A 23 8.46 1.74 -17.92
C GLY A 23 8.12 0.43 -17.20
N THR A 24 8.75 0.14 -16.07
CA THR A 24 8.46 -1.06 -15.28
C THR A 24 7.73 -0.67 -14.01
N TRP A 25 6.86 -1.53 -13.53
CA TRP A 25 6.23 -1.33 -12.23
C TRP A 25 6.16 -2.63 -11.47
N SER A 26 6.26 -2.52 -10.15
CA SER A 26 6.20 -3.64 -9.24
C SER A 26 5.53 -3.17 -7.96
N THR A 27 4.62 -3.96 -7.44
CA THR A 27 3.91 -3.72 -6.20
C THR A 27 3.87 -5.02 -5.40
N SER A 28 3.94 -4.87 -4.09
CA SER A 28 3.79 -5.93 -3.13
C SER A 28 2.96 -5.38 -1.99
N ALA A 29 2.05 -6.19 -1.48
CA ALA A 29 1.28 -5.86 -0.30
C ALA A 29 1.06 -7.13 0.49
N SER A 30 1.10 -6.98 1.80
CA SER A 30 0.87 -8.04 2.76
C SER A 30 -0.07 -7.51 3.83
N GLY A 31 -0.85 -8.40 4.43
CA GLY A 31 -1.72 -8.01 5.52
C GLY A 31 -2.33 -9.21 6.20
N GLY A 32 -2.81 -9.01 7.42
CA GLY A 32 -3.41 -10.05 8.22
C GLY A 32 -4.31 -9.46 9.29
N CYS A 33 -5.29 -10.25 9.70
CA CYS A 33 -6.18 -9.90 10.80
C CYS A 33 -6.07 -10.97 11.88
N ALA A 34 -5.79 -10.55 13.12
CA ALA A 34 -5.72 -11.42 14.29
C ALA A 34 -6.37 -10.73 15.49
N GLY A 35 -7.21 -11.47 16.23
CA GLY A 35 -7.77 -11.00 17.51
C GLY A 35 -8.57 -9.69 17.44
N GLY A 36 -9.25 -9.42 16.33
CA GLY A 36 -10.03 -8.18 16.15
C GLY A 36 -9.21 -6.96 15.70
N SER A 37 -7.91 -7.14 15.44
CA SER A 37 -7.03 -6.14 14.85
C SER A 37 -6.56 -6.58 13.46
N CYS A 38 -6.56 -5.67 12.49
CA CYS A 38 -6.08 -5.93 11.14
C CYS A 38 -4.92 -5.00 10.82
N SER A 39 -3.84 -5.52 10.25
CA SER A 39 -2.78 -4.69 9.66
C SER A 39 -2.58 -5.05 8.19
N ARG A 40 -2.21 -4.06 7.39
CA ARG A 40 -1.83 -4.20 6.00
C ARG A 40 -0.65 -3.28 5.74
N SER A 41 0.35 -3.79 5.05
CA SER A 41 1.45 -2.99 4.52
C SER A 41 1.53 -3.19 3.01
N HIS A 42 1.93 -2.15 2.28
CA HIS A 42 2.19 -2.24 0.86
C HIS A 42 3.38 -1.39 0.47
N GLY A 43 4.06 -1.82 -0.59
CA GLY A 43 5.19 -1.16 -1.19
C GLY A 43 5.14 -1.35 -2.70
N GLY A 44 5.51 -0.32 -3.45
CA GLY A 44 5.56 -0.37 -4.89
C GLY A 44 6.62 0.56 -5.45
N THR A 45 7.15 0.17 -6.60
CA THR A 45 8.13 0.92 -7.36
C THR A 45 7.63 1.02 -8.80
N TYR A 46 7.71 2.21 -9.37
CA TYR A 46 7.38 2.48 -10.76
C TYR A 46 8.56 3.19 -11.40
N THR A 47 9.20 2.56 -12.37
CA THR A 47 10.28 3.13 -13.18
C THR A 47 9.69 3.63 -14.48
N GLY A 48 9.74 4.93 -14.70
CA GLY A 48 9.30 5.55 -15.94
C GLY A 48 10.28 5.35 -17.10
N PRO A 49 9.82 5.56 -18.34
CA PRO A 49 10.61 5.36 -19.56
C PRO A 49 11.83 6.29 -19.70
N ARG A 50 11.93 7.34 -18.89
CA ARG A 50 13.08 8.26 -18.83
C ARG A 50 14.01 7.99 -17.62
N GLY A 51 13.93 6.81 -17.03
CA GLY A 51 14.73 6.43 -15.85
C GLY A 51 14.24 7.01 -14.52
N GLY A 52 13.12 7.74 -14.52
CA GLY A 52 12.55 8.29 -13.28
C GLY A 52 11.89 7.20 -12.43
N VAL A 53 12.37 7.00 -11.21
CA VAL A 53 11.81 6.01 -10.27
C VAL A 53 10.86 6.70 -9.28
N VAL A 54 9.63 6.21 -9.20
CA VAL A 54 8.66 6.53 -8.15
C VAL A 54 8.59 5.35 -7.19
N THR A 55 8.65 5.60 -5.89
CA THR A 55 8.37 4.59 -4.87
C THR A 55 7.16 5.01 -4.07
N ASN A 56 6.32 4.05 -3.70
CA ASN A 56 5.22 4.25 -2.78
C ASN A 56 5.26 3.17 -1.71
N SER A 57 5.04 3.55 -0.46
CA SER A 57 4.82 2.63 0.64
C SER A 57 3.61 3.08 1.44
N GLY A 58 2.99 2.14 2.14
CA GLY A 58 1.94 2.49 3.08
C GLY A 58 1.62 1.37 4.04
N GLN A 59 1.03 1.76 5.16
CA GLN A 59 0.61 0.89 6.23
C GLN A 59 -0.79 1.29 6.69
N THR A 60 -1.65 0.30 6.86
CA THR A 60 -2.98 0.41 7.42
C THR A 60 -3.03 -0.44 8.67
N SER A 61 -3.51 0.12 9.77
CA SER A 61 -3.75 -0.58 11.02
C SER A 61 -5.16 -0.28 11.50
N CYS A 62 -5.92 -1.33 11.76
CA CYS A 62 -7.29 -1.26 12.24
C CYS A 62 -7.39 -1.98 13.58
N ALA A 63 -7.89 -1.31 14.60
CA ALA A 63 -8.15 -1.90 15.90
C ALA A 63 -9.40 -1.25 16.51
N GLY A 64 -10.27 -2.06 17.12
CA GLY A 64 -11.40 -1.55 17.92
C GLY A 64 -12.37 -0.63 17.16
N GLY A 65 -12.58 -0.84 15.86
CA GLY A 65 -13.46 0.01 15.03
C GLY A 65 -12.81 1.25 14.41
N THR A 66 -11.55 1.54 14.74
CA THR A 66 -10.77 2.63 14.13
C THR A 66 -9.68 2.06 13.22
N CYS A 67 -9.60 2.56 12.00
CA CYS A 67 -8.59 2.24 11.00
C CYS A 67 -7.75 3.46 10.67
N THR A 68 -6.45 3.38 10.87
CA THR A 68 -5.49 4.41 10.44
C THR A 68 -4.73 3.91 9.24
N HIS A 69 -4.65 4.72 8.19
CA HIS A 69 -3.85 4.50 7.00
C HIS A 69 -2.81 5.60 6.88
N THR A 70 -1.56 5.20 6.64
CA THR A 70 -0.44 6.10 6.34
C THR A 70 0.24 5.62 5.07
N GLY A 71 0.68 6.54 4.22
CA GLY A 71 1.37 6.20 2.99
C GLY A 71 2.27 7.31 2.52
N THR A 72 3.45 6.95 2.02
CA THR A 72 4.44 7.87 1.51
C THR A 72 4.75 7.54 0.07
N THR A 73 4.72 8.54 -0.80
CA THR A 73 5.11 8.42 -2.21
C THR A 73 6.29 9.34 -2.48
N THR A 74 7.41 8.77 -2.93
CA THR A 74 8.58 9.51 -3.36
C THR A 74 8.67 9.49 -4.87
N GLY A 75 8.66 10.66 -5.49
CA GLY A 75 8.78 10.83 -6.93
C GLY A 75 10.23 10.83 -7.42
N PRO A 76 10.44 10.79 -8.74
CA PRO A 76 11.75 10.66 -9.37
C PRO A 76 12.68 11.85 -9.19
N TYR A 77 12.12 12.99 -8.76
CA TYR A 77 12.86 14.23 -8.52
C TYR A 77 13.01 14.53 -7.02
N GLY A 78 12.87 13.52 -6.15
CA GLY A 78 13.02 13.65 -4.69
C GLY A 78 11.81 14.23 -3.96
N GLY A 79 10.77 14.66 -4.68
CA GLY A 79 9.52 15.11 -4.08
C GLY A 79 8.82 13.99 -3.33
N THR A 80 8.58 14.18 -2.04
CA THR A 80 7.93 13.18 -1.18
C THR A 80 6.57 13.69 -0.72
N VAL A 81 5.54 12.85 -0.88
CA VAL A 81 4.17 13.12 -0.44
C VAL A 81 3.80 12.12 0.64
N SER A 82 3.52 12.59 1.84
CA SER A 82 2.98 11.77 2.92
C SER A 82 1.48 11.99 3.07
N ARG A 83 0.73 10.91 3.22
CA ARG A 83 -0.73 10.89 3.37
C ARG A 83 -1.08 10.09 4.59
N SER A 84 -1.87 10.68 5.46
CA SER A 84 -2.43 10.02 6.64
C SER A 84 -3.95 10.16 6.61
N SER A 85 -4.67 9.09 6.94
CA SER A 85 -6.12 9.07 6.94
C SER A 85 -6.60 8.17 8.07
N THR A 86 -7.52 8.68 8.87
CA THR A 86 -8.15 7.91 9.94
C THR A 86 -9.61 7.73 9.59
N TYR A 87 -10.07 6.50 9.68
CA TYR A 87 -11.45 6.10 9.44
C TYR A 87 -11.99 5.45 10.70
N THR A 88 -13.14 5.90 11.17
CA THR A 88 -13.84 5.35 12.32
C THR A 88 -15.24 4.95 11.87
N ARG A 89 -15.66 3.74 12.26
CA ARG A 89 -16.98 3.17 11.95
C ARG A 89 -17.80 2.94 13.21
#